data_AF-A0A367M9B9-F1
#
_entry.id   AF-A0A367M9B9-F1
#
_cell.length_a   1.000
_cell.length_b   1.000
_cell.length_c   1.000
_cell.angle_alpha   90.00
_cell.angle_beta   90.00
_cell.angle_gamma   90.00
#
_symmetry.space_group_name_H-M   'P 1'
#
loop_
_entity.id
_entity.type
_entity.pdbx_description
1 polymer ?
#
loop_
_entity_poly.entity_id
_entity_poly.type
_entity_poly.pdbx_seq_one_letter_code
_entity_poly.pdbx_strand_id
1 'polypeptide(L)'
;MALTIVIGNRNDSSWSLRGWLALRMSGAAFDEILVPLGRPDTRERILQYSPTGKVPLLKSEDGDIWDSLAIAEYLAERFPEAHLWPRGEAARALARSVCAEMHSGFAALRGELPMGLRR
;
A
#
# COMPACT_ATOMS: atom_id res chain seq x y z
N MET A 1 -9.72 -7.60 -15.47
CA MET A 1 -8.31 -8.11 -15.47
C MET A 1 -7.93 -8.51 -14.04
N ALA A 2 -6.98 -9.43 -13.83
CA ALA A 2 -6.53 -9.77 -12.48
C ALA A 2 -5.78 -8.59 -11.84
N LEU A 3 -5.97 -8.37 -10.54
CA LEU A 3 -5.23 -7.35 -9.79
C LEU A 3 -3.76 -7.73 -9.72
N THR A 4 -2.85 -6.77 -9.87
CA THR A 4 -1.42 -7.00 -9.66
C THR A 4 -0.83 -5.91 -8.80
N ILE A 5 -0.20 -6.28 -7.69
CA ILE A 5 0.48 -5.31 -6.83
C ILE A 5 2.00 -5.34 -7.04
N VAL A 6 2.57 -4.17 -7.28
CA VAL A 6 4.00 -3.94 -7.36
C VAL A 6 4.46 -3.41 -6.02
N ILE A 7 5.36 -4.15 -5.36
CA ILE A 7 5.80 -3.86 -4.00
C ILE A 7 7.32 -3.91 -3.87
N GLY A 8 7.84 -3.19 -2.88
CA GLY A 8 9.17 -3.42 -2.33
C GLY A 8 9.17 -4.58 -1.33
N ASN A 9 10.33 -4.86 -0.73
CA ASN A 9 10.38 -5.87 0.33
C ASN A 9 9.50 -5.47 1.52
N ARG A 10 8.52 -6.30 1.86
CA ARG A 10 7.55 -6.08 2.94
C ARG A 10 8.19 -5.93 4.32
N ASN A 11 9.40 -6.43 4.53
CA ASN A 11 10.11 -6.33 5.80
C ASN A 11 10.87 -5.01 5.96
N ASP A 12 11.07 -4.26 4.87
CA ASP A 12 11.82 -2.99 4.89
C ASP A 12 10.98 -1.78 4.44
N SER A 13 9.79 -2.02 3.87
CA SER A 13 8.91 -0.97 3.36
C SER A 13 7.53 -1.10 3.97
N SER A 14 7.24 -0.23 4.95
CA SER A 14 5.93 -0.20 5.60
C SER A 14 4.83 0.15 4.60
N TRP A 15 5.16 0.95 3.59
CA TRP A 15 4.25 1.30 2.51
C TRP A 15 3.86 0.07 1.69
N SER A 16 4.85 -0.75 1.32
CA SER A 16 4.64 -1.99 0.57
C SER A 16 3.81 -2.99 1.38
N LEU A 17 4.13 -3.15 2.67
CA LEU A 17 3.37 -4.00 3.57
C LEU A 17 1.90 -3.55 3.66
N ARG A 18 1.64 -2.25 3.83
CA ARG A 18 0.27 -1.72 3.97
C ARG A 18 -0.60 -2.02 2.75
N GLY A 19 -0.12 -1.68 1.55
CA GLY A 19 -0.88 -1.93 0.31
C GLY A 19 -1.13 -3.41 0.07
N TRP A 20 -0.10 -4.24 0.30
CA TRP A 20 -0.23 -5.69 0.18
C TRP A 20 -1.19 -6.28 1.22
N LEU A 21 -1.13 -5.82 2.47
CA LEU A 21 -1.99 -6.31 3.54
C LEU A 21 -3.46 -5.96 3.26
N ALA A 22 -3.74 -4.77 2.73
CA ALA A 22 -5.10 -4.39 2.32
C ALA A 22 -5.68 -5.34 1.25
N LEU A 23 -4.88 -5.73 0.24
CA LEU A 23 -5.27 -6.75 -0.74
C LEU A 23 -5.51 -8.13 -0.10
N ARG A 24 -4.62 -8.54 0.81
CA ARG A 24 -4.80 -9.81 1.52
C ARG A 24 -6.08 -9.83 2.35
N MET A 25 -6.39 -8.71 3.01
CA MET A 25 -7.60 -8.55 3.82
C MET A 25 -8.86 -8.41 2.96
N SER A 26 -8.76 -7.88 1.73
CA SER A 26 -9.91 -7.78 0.83
C SER A 26 -10.41 -9.13 0.32
N GLY A 27 -9.60 -10.19 0.43
CA GLY A 27 -9.91 -11.52 -0.10
C GLY A 27 -9.82 -11.61 -1.62
N ALA A 28 -9.37 -10.55 -2.30
CA ALA A 28 -9.21 -10.55 -3.74
C ALA A 28 -8.09 -11.50 -4.18
N ALA A 29 -8.27 -12.16 -5.33
CA ALA A 29 -7.16 -12.81 -6.02
C ALA A 29 -6.28 -11.75 -6.68
N PHE A 30 -4.97 -11.82 -6.48
CA PHE A 30 -4.01 -10.89 -7.07
C PHE A 30 -2.66 -11.55 -7.29
N ASP A 31 -1.92 -11.02 -8.25
CA ASP A 31 -0.51 -11.32 -8.51
C ASP A 31 0.41 -10.32 -7.81
N GLU A 32 1.63 -10.74 -7.48
CA GLU A 32 2.63 -9.92 -6.80
C GLU A 32 3.89 -9.77 -7.64
N ILE A 33 4.31 -8.52 -7.85
CA ILE A 33 5.62 -8.17 -8.43
C ILE A 33 6.47 -7.56 -7.32
N LEU A 34 7.52 -8.28 -6.91
CA LEU A 34 8.47 -7.82 -5.91
C LEU A 34 9.67 -7.15 -6.57
N VAL A 35 9.90 -5.86 -6.26
CA VAL A 35 11.10 -5.12 -6.64
C VAL A 35 11.99 -4.98 -5.39
N PRO A 36 13.14 -5.68 -5.33
CA PRO A 36 14.06 -5.54 -4.19
C PRO A 36 14.53 -4.09 -4.02
N LEU A 37 14.43 -3.58 -2.78
CA LEU A 37 14.87 -2.22 -2.43
C LEU A 37 16.34 -2.20 -2.01
N GLY A 38 16.94 -1.01 -1.98
CA GLY A 38 18.32 -0.80 -1.51
C GLY A 38 19.41 -1.17 -2.51
N ARG A 39 19.05 -1.44 -3.77
CA ARG A 39 19.98 -1.66 -4.89
C ARG A 39 20.20 -0.38 -5.68
N PRO A 40 21.37 -0.18 -6.33
CA PRO A 40 21.63 0.99 -7.17
C PRO A 40 20.59 1.19 -8.28
N ASP A 41 20.04 0.10 -8.83
CA ASP A 41 19.06 0.10 -9.92
C ASP A 41 17.59 0.01 -9.45
N THR A 42 17.33 0.19 -8.14
CA THR A 42 15.98 0.04 -7.57
C THR A 42 14.99 0.99 -8.23
N ARG A 43 15.37 2.26 -8.42
CA ARG A 43 14.46 3.29 -8.91
C ARG A 43 14.09 3.03 -10.37
N GLU A 44 15.06 2.67 -11.20
CA GLU A 44 14.88 2.31 -12.61
C GLU A 44 13.93 1.12 -12.75
N ARG A 45 14.10 0.08 -11.91
CA ARG A 45 13.18 -1.07 -11.89
C ARG A 45 11.77 -0.68 -11.47
N ILE A 46 11.60 0.18 -10.46
CA ILE A 46 10.27 0.64 -10.07
C ILE A 46 9.61 1.44 -11.20
N LEU A 47 10.37 2.29 -11.90
CA LEU A 47 9.87 3.10 -13.02
C LEU A 47 9.36 2.28 -14.21
N GLN A 48 9.77 1.00 -14.34
CA GLN A 48 9.18 0.09 -15.33
C GLN A 48 7.70 -0.20 -15.06
N TYR A 49 7.23 0.01 -13.82
CA TYR A 49 5.88 -0.32 -13.38
C TYR A 49 5.08 0.87 -12.84
N SER A 50 5.75 1.83 -12.21
CA SER A 50 5.15 2.95 -11.49
C SER A 50 5.67 4.28 -12.00
N PRO A 51 4.80 5.18 -12.48
CA PRO A 51 5.21 6.47 -13.03
C PRO A 51 5.86 7.37 -11.97
N THR A 52 5.62 7.11 -10.69
CA THR A 52 6.17 7.90 -9.58
C THR A 52 7.55 7.44 -9.12
N GLY A 53 8.03 6.28 -9.61
CA GLY A 53 9.25 5.65 -9.09
C GLY A 53 9.11 5.18 -7.63
N LYS A 54 7.87 5.04 -7.13
CA LYS A 54 7.55 4.59 -5.78
C LYS A 54 6.65 3.35 -5.80
N VAL A 55 6.71 2.60 -4.71
CA VAL A 55 5.87 1.44 -4.40
C VAL A 55 5.20 1.67 -3.03
N PRO A 56 3.99 1.12 -2.78
CA PRO A 56 3.25 0.20 -3.64
C PRO A 56 2.53 0.89 -4.81
N LEU A 57 2.25 0.11 -5.85
CA LEU A 57 1.31 0.44 -6.91
C LEU A 57 0.43 -0.77 -7.21
N LEU A 58 -0.87 -0.55 -7.35
CA LEU A 58 -1.84 -1.53 -7.79
C LEU A 58 -2.15 -1.30 -9.28
N LYS A 59 -2.00 -2.34 -10.09
CA LYS A 59 -2.56 -2.40 -11.44
C LYS A 59 -3.96 -2.97 -11.36
N SER A 60 -4.94 -2.23 -11.85
CA SER A 60 -6.35 -2.62 -11.90
C SER A 60 -6.91 -2.46 -13.32
N GLU A 61 -8.15 -2.88 -13.53
CA GLU A 61 -8.85 -2.63 -14.79
C GLU A 61 -9.21 -1.17 -15.01
N ASP A 62 -9.30 -0.38 -13.92
CA ASP A 62 -9.59 1.06 -13.95
C ASP A 62 -8.30 1.90 -14.11
N GLY A 63 -7.14 1.24 -14.13
CA GLY A 63 -5.82 1.86 -14.26
C GLY A 63 -4.89 1.60 -13.08
N ASP A 64 -3.77 2.32 -13.10
CA ASP A 64 -2.72 2.25 -12.08
C ASP A 64 -3.08 3.15 -10.89
N ILE A 65 -3.11 2.57 -9.69
CA ILE A 65 -3.40 3.26 -8.43
C ILE A 65 -2.16 3.18 -7.55
N TRP A 66 -1.49 4.32 -7.35
CA TRP A 66 -0.37 4.44 -6.41
C TRP A 66 -0.85 5.02 -5.08
N ASP A 67 0.01 4.92 -4.06
CA ASP A 67 -0.28 5.23 -2.65
C ASP A 67 -1.02 4.12 -1.89
N SER A 68 -0.46 3.69 -0.76
CA SER A 68 -1.02 2.57 0.01
C SER A 68 -2.42 2.85 0.58
N LEU A 69 -2.72 4.11 0.92
CA LEU A 69 -4.03 4.48 1.48
C LEU A 69 -5.07 4.61 0.35
N ALA A 70 -4.69 5.15 -0.80
CA ALA A 70 -5.56 5.18 -1.98
C ALA A 70 -5.91 3.76 -2.46
N ILE A 71 -4.92 2.85 -2.49
CA ILE A 71 -5.14 1.42 -2.77
C ILE A 71 -6.15 0.82 -1.77
N ALA A 72 -6.01 1.10 -0.48
CA ALA A 72 -6.94 0.58 0.54
C ALA A 72 -8.38 1.10 0.35
N GLU A 73 -8.56 2.39 0.01
CA GLU A 73 -9.88 2.95 -0.27
C GLU A 73 -10.51 2.33 -1.52
N TYR A 74 -9.74 2.18 -2.61
CA TYR A 74 -10.22 1.48 -3.83
C TYR A 74 -10.68 0.06 -3.52
N LEU A 75 -9.93 -0.68 -2.71
CA LEU A 75 -10.30 -2.04 -2.30
C LEU A 75 -11.52 -2.06 -1.38
N ALA A 76 -11.69 -1.06 -0.52
CA ALA A 76 -12.87 -0.94 0.33
C ALA A 76 -14.15 -0.70 -0.49
N GLU A 77 -14.04 0.04 -1.59
CA GLU A 77 -15.14 0.25 -2.55
C GLU A 77 -15.41 -1.00 -3.38
N ARG A 78 -14.35 -1.67 -3.88
CA ARG A 78 -14.47 -2.83 -4.77
C ARG A 78 -14.88 -4.11 -4.04
N PHE A 79 -14.48 -4.26 -2.78
CA PHE A 79 -14.72 -5.44 -1.94
C PHE A 79 -15.40 -5.04 -0.62
N PRO A 80 -16.64 -4.54 -0.65
CA PRO A 80 -17.32 -4.01 0.54
C PRO A 80 -17.54 -5.07 1.65
N GLU A 81 -17.66 -6.33 1.26
CA GLU A 81 -17.83 -7.48 2.17
C GLU A 81 -16.57 -7.79 2.98
N ALA A 82 -15.40 -7.30 2.56
CA ALA A 82 -14.17 -7.44 3.34
C ALA A 82 -14.12 -6.54 4.58
N HIS A 83 -15.01 -5.54 4.66
CA HIS A 83 -15.13 -4.62 5.79
C HIS A 83 -13.79 -4.02 6.24
N LEU A 84 -12.99 -3.57 5.26
CA LEU A 84 -11.68 -2.95 5.53
C LEU A 84 -11.79 -1.70 6.42
N TRP A 85 -12.95 -1.05 6.41
CA TRP A 85 -13.32 0.01 7.34
C TRP A 85 -14.39 -0.46 8.32
N PRO A 86 -14.40 0.08 9.55
CA PRO A 86 -15.47 -0.19 10.50
C PRO A 86 -16.84 0.28 9.98
N ARG A 87 -17.88 -0.40 10.45
CA ARG A 87 -19.28 -0.03 10.21
C ARG A 87 -19.66 1.20 11.05
N GLY A 88 -20.56 2.02 10.53
CA GLY A 88 -21.00 3.27 11.16
C GLY A 88 -20.15 4.48 10.76
N GLU A 89 -20.82 5.61 10.54
CA GLU A 89 -20.20 6.83 10.03
C GLU A 89 -19.13 7.37 10.98
N ALA A 90 -19.46 7.52 12.27
CA ALA A 90 -18.53 8.07 13.27
C ALA A 90 -17.27 7.19 13.45
N ALA A 91 -17.43 5.86 13.47
CA ALA A 91 -16.30 4.94 13.59
C ALA A 91 -15.39 4.99 12.36
N ARG A 92 -15.98 5.06 11.16
CA ARG A 92 -15.22 5.21 9.90
C ARG A 92 -14.50 6.55 9.82
N ALA A 93 -15.14 7.63 10.26
CA ALA A 93 -14.52 8.95 10.33
C ALA A 93 -13.29 8.93 11.25
N LEU A 94 -13.42 8.36 12.46
CA LEU A 94 -12.29 8.22 13.39
C LEU A 94 -11.16 7.36 12.80
N ALA A 95 -11.48 6.21 12.20
CA ALA A 95 -10.47 5.33 11.59
C ALA A 95 -9.71 6.05 10.47
N ARG A 96 -10.41 6.78 9.60
CA ARG A 96 -9.79 7.57 8.53
C ARG A 96 -8.93 8.72 9.07
N SER A 97 -9.35 9.39 10.14
CA SER A 97 -8.54 10.43 10.80
C SER A 97 -7.21 9.85 11.30
N VAL A 98 -7.24 8.71 11.99
CA VAL A 98 -6.02 8.04 12.49
C VAL A 98 -5.13 7.60 11.32
N CYS A 99 -5.71 7.01 10.27
CA CYS A 99 -4.96 6.61 9.09
C CYS A 99 -4.33 7.81 8.38
N ALA A 100 -5.05 8.93 8.26
CA ALA A 100 -4.56 10.15 7.63
C ALA A 100 -3.42 10.79 8.44
N GLU A 101 -3.57 10.91 9.77
CA GLU A 101 -2.52 11.43 10.65
C GLU A 101 -1.25 10.59 10.56
N MET A 102 -1.39 9.26 10.56
CA MET A 102 -0.26 8.37 10.31
C MET A 102 0.29 8.57 8.89
N HIS A 103 -0.56 8.69 7.86
CA HIS A 103 -0.13 8.79 6.47
C HIS A 103 0.68 10.06 6.17
N SER A 104 0.24 11.22 6.67
CA SER A 104 0.83 12.53 6.38
C SER A 104 1.75 13.07 7.50
N GLY A 105 1.75 12.46 8.68
CA GLY A 105 2.49 12.92 9.86
C GLY A 105 3.71 12.09 10.23
N PHE A 106 4.25 12.38 11.42
CA PHE A 106 5.35 11.64 12.07
C PHE A 106 6.63 11.51 11.23
N ALA A 107 6.97 12.52 10.42
CA ALA A 107 8.15 12.49 9.55
C ALA A 107 9.45 12.23 10.32
N ALA A 108 9.66 12.91 11.46
CA ALA A 108 10.84 12.71 12.31
C ALA A 108 10.93 11.27 12.84
N LEU A 109 9.85 10.76 13.43
CA LEU A 109 9.80 9.39 13.94
C LEU A 109 10.10 8.35 12.86
N ARG A 110 9.58 8.56 11.64
CA ARG A 110 9.79 7.64 10.50
C ARG A 110 11.20 7.71 9.93
N GLY A 111 11.86 8.86 10.03
CA GLY A 111 13.26 9.02 9.67
C GLY A 111 14.19 8.31 10.65
N GLU A 112 13.92 8.48 11.95
CA GLU A 112 14.75 7.91 13.02
C GLU A 112 14.48 6.42 13.29
N LEU A 113 13.24 5.97 13.10
CA LEU A 113 12.80 4.58 13.28
C LEU A 113 12.24 4.01 11.97
N PRO A 114 13.08 3.84 10.93
CA PRO A 114 12.64 3.23 9.68
C PRO A 114 12.27 1.76 9.90
N MET A 115 11.43 1.23 9.02
CA MET A 115 11.07 -0.17 9.06
C MET A 115 12.27 -1.06 8.70
N GLY A 116 12.62 -1.98 9.58
CA GLY A 116 13.65 -3.00 9.35
C GLY A 116 13.35 -4.25 10.16
N LEU A 117 12.49 -5.13 9.62
CA LEU A 117 12.07 -6.36 10.30
C LEU A 117 13.00 -7.56 10.03
N ARG A 118 14.04 -7.37 9.21
CA ARG A 118 15.06 -8.40 8.97
C ARG A 118 16.04 -8.42 10.14
N ARG A 119 16.18 -9.57 10.79
CA ARG A 119 17.24 -9.85 11.76
C ARG A 119 18.42 -10.51 11.07
#